data_AF-A0A4C1T111-F1
#
_entry.id   AF-A0A4C1T111-F1
#
_cell.length_a   1.000
_cell.length_b   1.000
_cell.length_c   1.000
_cell.angle_alpha   90.00
_cell.angle_beta   90.00
_cell.angle_gamma   90.00
#
_symmetry.space_group_name_H-M   'P 1'
#
loop_
_entity.id
_entity.type
_entity.pdbx_description
1 polymer ?
#
loop_
_entity_poly.entity_id
_entity_poly.type
_entity_poly.pdbx_seq_one_letter_code
_entity_poly.pdbx_strand_id
1 'polypeptide(L)'
;MFQFAKESAELIRTTVKDIEEQISKIKLTRVQIGEGKYIECSYEFHLTMVDGKVVNELTGTTSTLSCPICKKSQKNFGNLNDSTNEENYEYGMSPLHARIRCMEFLLKLSYTLPQQDENIDENTSMGIRKRSERSKYRMLFKQLGLKVDCPRYGYGNSNDGNTSRRFFANDEAVTRITGIDNEIVKRLGTILNVLN
;
A
#
# COMPACT_ATOMS: atom_id res chain seq x y z
N MET A 1 -2.19 -16.19 19.39
CA MET A 1 -2.39 -17.54 18.83
C MET A 1 -1.97 -17.50 17.36
N PHE A 2 -1.14 -18.43 16.91
CA PHE A 2 -0.72 -18.53 15.50
C PHE A 2 -1.35 -19.79 14.91
N GLN A 3 -1.97 -19.69 13.74
CA GLN A 3 -2.68 -20.78 13.09
C GLN A 3 -2.13 -21.02 11.68
N PHE A 4 -1.90 -22.30 11.35
CA PHE A 4 -1.55 -22.71 9.99
C PHE A 4 -2.84 -22.89 9.17
N ALA A 5 -3.43 -21.78 8.73
CA ALA A 5 -4.61 -21.76 7.88
C ALA A 5 -4.42 -20.74 6.75
N LYS A 6 -5.10 -20.97 5.62
CA LYS A 6 -5.17 -19.98 4.55
C LYS A 6 -6.09 -18.84 4.99
N GLU A 7 -5.63 -17.61 4.81
CA GLU A 7 -6.42 -16.42 5.12
C GLU A 7 -7.70 -16.36 4.28
N SER A 8 -8.85 -16.40 4.95
CA SER A 8 -10.19 -16.31 4.37
C SER A 8 -10.98 -15.17 5.03
N ALA A 9 -12.01 -14.67 4.34
CA ALA A 9 -12.91 -13.63 4.85
C ALA A 9 -13.57 -14.02 6.19
N GLU A 10 -13.98 -15.28 6.30
CA GLU A 10 -14.55 -15.83 7.54
C GLU A 10 -13.51 -15.87 8.66
N LEU A 11 -12.29 -16.34 8.38
CA LEU A 11 -11.22 -16.40 9.37
C LEU A 11 -10.85 -15.00 9.88
N ILE A 12 -10.78 -14.01 8.99
CA ILE A 12 -10.52 -12.60 9.36
C ILE A 12 -11.58 -12.10 10.34
N ARG A 13 -12.86 -12.24 10.00
CA ARG A 13 -13.98 -11.76 10.83
C ARG A 13 -14.02 -12.43 12.19
N THR A 14 -13.90 -13.76 12.22
CA THR A 14 -13.89 -14.51 13.48
C THR A 14 -12.70 -14.11 14.35
N THR A 15 -11.50 -13.99 13.77
CA THR A 15 -10.29 -13.61 14.53
C THR A 15 -10.40 -12.21 15.11
N VAL A 16 -10.90 -11.23 14.34
CA VAL A 16 -11.07 -9.85 14.83
C VAL A 16 -12.09 -9.82 15.97
N LYS A 17 -13.24 -10.48 15.79
CA LYS A 17 -14.27 -10.57 16.84
C LYS A 17 -13.72 -11.23 18.11
N ASP A 18 -12.99 -12.32 17.98
CA ASP A 18 -12.40 -13.04 19.13
C ASP A 18 -11.39 -12.15 19.89
N ILE A 19 -10.64 -11.30 19.18
CA ILE A 19 -9.69 -10.36 19.78
C ILE A 19 -10.42 -9.20 20.47
N GLU A 20 -11.46 -8.63 19.85
CA GLU A 20 -12.29 -7.58 20.46
C GLU A 20 -12.97 -8.07 21.74
N GLU A 21 -13.48 -9.31 21.73
CA GLU A 21 -14.05 -9.94 22.92
C GLU A 21 -13.01 -10.12 24.03
N GLN A 22 -11.75 -10.42 23.68
CA GLN A 22 -10.65 -10.48 24.66
C GLN A 22 -10.32 -9.09 25.20
N ILE A 23 -10.24 -8.07 24.34
CA ILE A 23 -9.96 -6.69 24.72
C ILE A 23 -11.01 -6.17 25.71
N SER A 24 -12.30 -6.45 25.46
CA SER A 24 -13.39 -6.02 26.36
C SER A 24 -13.30 -6.61 27.77
N LYS A 25 -12.58 -7.73 27.95
CA LYS A 25 -12.39 -8.42 29.22
C LYS A 25 -11.11 -7.97 29.96
N ILE A 26 -10.26 -7.15 29.32
CA ILE A 26 -9.02 -6.68 29.92
C ILE A 26 -9.35 -5.74 31.09
N LYS A 27 -8.75 -6.04 32.24
CA LYS A 27 -8.85 -5.20 33.43
C LYS A 27 -7.62 -4.31 33.54
N LEU A 28 -7.83 -3.15 34.14
CA LEU A 28 -6.80 -2.27 34.67
C LEU A 28 -5.73 -3.09 35.41
N THR A 29 -4.45 -2.83 35.12
CA THR A 29 -3.33 -3.42 35.87
C THR A 29 -2.87 -2.47 36.94
N ARG A 30 -2.88 -2.92 38.19
CA ARG A 30 -2.42 -2.14 39.34
C ARG A 30 -1.10 -2.72 39.87
N VAL A 31 -0.05 -1.91 39.88
CA VAL A 31 1.29 -2.28 40.32
C VAL A 31 1.64 -1.49 41.58
N GLN A 32 2.04 -2.18 42.65
CA GLN A 32 2.49 -1.54 43.88
C GLN A 32 3.99 -1.21 43.80
N ILE A 33 4.36 0.04 44.09
CA ILE A 33 5.76 0.53 44.01
C ILE A 33 6.35 0.85 45.39
N GLY A 34 5.52 0.80 46.43
CA GLY A 34 5.94 0.95 47.82
C GLY A 34 4.77 0.81 48.77
N GLU A 35 4.98 1.09 50.04
CA GLU A 35 3.88 1.12 51.01
C GLU A 35 2.85 2.19 50.62
N GLY A 36 1.61 1.75 50.41
CA GLY A 36 0.49 2.63 50.06
C GLY A 36 0.52 3.26 48.66
N LYS A 37 1.53 3.00 47.83
CA LYS A 37 1.67 3.61 46.48
C LYS A 37 1.41 2.61 45.37
N TYR A 38 0.53 3.00 44.45
CA TYR A 38 0.13 2.18 43.31
C TYR A 38 0.22 2.97 42.01
N ILE A 39 0.64 2.31 40.93
CA ILE A 39 0.44 2.76 39.55
C ILE A 39 -0.70 1.95 38.96
N GLU A 40 -1.61 2.65 38.28
CA GLU A 40 -2.74 2.08 37.57
C GLU A 40 -2.53 2.29 36.07
N CYS A 41 -2.51 1.19 35.31
CA CYS A 41 -2.34 1.18 33.87
C CYS A 41 -3.66 0.80 33.21
N SER A 42 -4.24 1.74 32.46
CA SER A 42 -5.33 1.50 31.49
C SER A 42 -4.76 1.20 30.10
N TYR A 43 -5.52 0.48 29.29
CA TYR A 43 -5.10 0.06 27.96
C TYR A 43 -6.12 0.50 26.92
N GLU A 44 -5.62 1.04 25.81
CA GLU A 44 -6.38 1.36 24.61
C GLU A 44 -5.74 0.63 23.43
N PHE A 45 -6.56 -0.09 22.66
CA PHE A 45 -6.09 -0.94 21.57
C PHE A 45 -6.64 -0.38 20.26
N HIS A 46 -5.76 -0.25 19.26
CA HIS A 46 -6.14 0.20 17.92
C HIS A 46 -5.74 -0.85 16.87
N LEU A 47 -6.69 -1.26 16.03
CA LEU A 47 -6.48 -2.25 14.97
C LEU A 47 -5.88 -1.61 13.71
N THR A 48 -4.67 -1.05 13.82
CA THR A 48 -3.99 -0.35 12.72
C THR A 48 -2.97 -1.20 11.96
N MET A 49 -2.53 -2.32 12.57
CA MET A 49 -1.57 -3.26 11.98
C MET A 49 -2.25 -4.28 11.07
N VAL A 50 -3.05 -3.79 10.12
CA VAL A 50 -3.80 -4.61 9.16
C VAL A 50 -3.45 -4.23 7.73
N ASP A 51 -3.54 -5.18 6.81
CA ASP A 51 -3.38 -4.90 5.40
C ASP A 51 -4.68 -4.38 4.77
N GLY A 52 -4.58 -3.84 3.55
CA GLY A 52 -5.77 -3.31 2.85
C GLY A 52 -6.83 -4.37 2.53
N LYS A 53 -6.47 -5.66 2.47
CA LYS A 53 -7.43 -6.74 2.23
C LYS A 53 -8.27 -7.00 3.47
N VAL A 54 -7.65 -7.04 4.64
CA VAL A 54 -8.34 -7.13 5.94
C VAL A 54 -9.25 -5.91 6.13
N VAL A 55 -8.75 -4.69 5.87
CA VAL A 55 -9.59 -3.48 5.97
C VAL A 55 -10.78 -3.51 5.01
N ASN A 56 -10.57 -3.99 3.77
CA ASN A 56 -11.68 -4.15 2.84
C ASN A 56 -12.74 -5.13 3.36
N GLU A 57 -12.32 -6.23 3.97
CA GLU A 57 -13.25 -7.20 4.56
C GLU A 57 -14.02 -6.60 5.74
N LEU A 58 -13.33 -5.94 6.66
CA LEU A 58 -13.94 -5.34 7.87
C LEU A 58 -14.90 -4.19 7.52
N THR A 59 -14.57 -3.42 6.50
CA THR A 59 -15.39 -2.28 6.07
C THR A 59 -16.46 -2.66 5.03
N GLY A 60 -16.61 -3.94 4.69
CA GLY A 60 -17.58 -4.41 3.67
C GLY A 60 -17.29 -3.93 2.25
N THR A 61 -16.04 -3.57 1.95
CA THR A 61 -15.60 -3.08 0.63
C THR A 61 -15.29 -4.26 -0.28
N THR A 62 -16.21 -4.62 -1.18
CA THR A 62 -16.09 -5.83 -2.02
C THR A 62 -14.92 -5.79 -3.02
N SER A 63 -14.55 -4.59 -3.50
CA SER A 63 -13.52 -4.42 -4.53
C SER A 63 -12.20 -3.96 -3.93
N THR A 64 -11.11 -4.61 -4.31
CA THR A 64 -9.73 -4.18 -3.99
C THR A 64 -9.32 -2.89 -4.69
N LEU A 65 -10.10 -2.43 -5.68
CA LEU A 65 -9.91 -1.17 -6.40
C LEU A 65 -10.80 -0.05 -5.86
N SER A 66 -11.58 -0.31 -4.82
CA SER A 66 -12.37 0.69 -4.12
C SER A 66 -11.66 1.10 -2.84
N CYS A 67 -11.78 2.35 -2.46
CA CYS A 67 -11.20 2.83 -1.22
C CYS A 67 -12.11 2.50 -0.02
N PRO A 68 -11.59 1.88 1.04
CA PRO A 68 -12.39 1.52 2.20
C PRO A 68 -12.90 2.74 2.98
N ILE A 69 -12.18 3.86 2.91
CA ILE A 69 -12.51 5.11 3.64
C ILE A 69 -13.63 5.89 2.94
N CYS A 70 -13.50 6.17 1.64
CA CYS A 70 -14.48 6.96 0.90
C CYS A 70 -15.47 6.13 0.07
N LYS A 71 -15.33 4.79 0.05
CA LYS A 71 -16.15 3.84 -0.73
C LYS A 71 -16.17 4.07 -2.24
N LYS A 72 -15.33 4.97 -2.76
CA LYS A 72 -15.26 5.27 -4.19
C LYS A 72 -14.53 4.18 -4.96
N SER A 73 -15.03 3.91 -6.16
CA SER A 73 -14.29 3.17 -7.18
C SER A 73 -13.32 4.09 -7.91
N GLN A 74 -12.31 3.50 -8.56
CA GLN A 74 -11.32 4.21 -9.38
C GLN A 74 -11.91 5.25 -10.35
N LYS A 75 -13.11 5.01 -10.91
CA LYS A 75 -13.75 5.94 -11.87
C LYS A 75 -14.20 7.26 -11.25
N ASN A 76 -14.54 7.25 -9.95
CA ASN A 76 -15.14 8.39 -9.26
C ASN A 76 -14.14 9.14 -8.37
N PHE A 77 -12.86 8.75 -8.39
CA PHE A 77 -11.81 9.33 -7.56
C PHE A 77 -11.45 10.78 -7.91
N GLY A 78 -11.81 11.25 -9.10
CA GLY A 78 -11.52 12.63 -9.54
C GLY A 78 -12.38 13.71 -8.90
N ASN A 79 -13.44 13.34 -8.18
CA ASN A 79 -14.28 14.29 -7.46
C ASN A 79 -13.76 14.50 -6.03
N LEU A 80 -13.29 15.70 -5.71
CA LEU A 80 -12.65 16.02 -4.43
C LEU A 80 -13.61 16.45 -3.31
N ASN A 81 -14.89 16.69 -3.63
CA ASN A 81 -15.87 17.29 -2.71
C ASN A 81 -16.72 16.28 -1.92
N ASP A 82 -16.34 15.00 -1.87
CA ASP A 82 -17.21 13.98 -1.27
C ASP A 82 -16.82 13.61 0.16
N SER A 83 -17.82 13.16 0.92
CA SER A 83 -17.68 12.73 2.31
C SER A 83 -16.90 11.42 2.43
N THR A 84 -16.14 11.32 3.52
CA THR A 84 -15.46 10.09 3.96
C THR A 84 -16.23 9.43 5.09
N ASN A 85 -16.14 8.11 5.20
CA ASN A 85 -16.60 7.42 6.40
C ASN A 85 -15.48 7.51 7.46
N GLU A 86 -15.68 8.37 8.47
CA GLU A 86 -14.74 8.61 9.56
C GLU A 86 -14.58 7.41 10.51
N GLU A 87 -15.59 6.53 10.61
CA GLU A 87 -15.49 5.31 11.42
C GLU A 87 -14.34 4.43 10.94
N ASN A 88 -14.08 4.43 9.62
CA ASN A 88 -13.02 3.64 9.02
C ASN A 88 -11.60 4.19 9.28
N TYR A 89 -11.44 5.32 9.97
CA TYR A 89 -10.12 5.85 10.33
C TYR A 89 -9.43 4.99 11.39
N GLU A 90 -10.18 4.20 12.16
CA GLU A 90 -9.64 3.31 13.20
C GLU A 90 -8.63 2.28 12.67
N TYR A 91 -8.76 1.91 11.38
CA TYR A 91 -7.89 0.93 10.72
C TYR A 91 -6.54 1.52 10.28
N GLY A 92 -6.38 2.85 10.37
CA GLY A 92 -5.17 3.55 9.98
C GLY A 92 -4.80 3.42 8.49
N MET A 93 -3.62 3.90 8.14
CA MET A 93 -3.03 3.80 6.80
C MET A 93 -1.77 2.94 6.89
N SER A 94 -1.63 1.96 6.01
CA SER A 94 -0.41 1.13 5.93
C SER A 94 0.70 1.84 5.15
N PRO A 95 1.78 2.35 5.78
CA PRO A 95 2.82 3.11 5.08
C PRO A 95 3.61 2.22 4.10
N LEU A 96 3.73 0.94 4.43
CA LEU A 96 4.34 -0.08 3.58
C LEU A 96 3.56 -0.23 2.26
N HIS A 97 2.25 -0.46 2.35
CA HIS A 97 1.42 -0.62 1.16
C HIS A 97 1.29 0.68 0.38
N ALA A 98 1.20 1.83 1.05
CA ALA A 98 1.21 3.13 0.39
C ALA A 98 2.43 3.29 -0.53
N ARG A 99 3.63 3.01 -0.01
CA ARG A 99 4.88 3.13 -0.78
C ARG A 99 4.94 2.14 -1.95
N ILE A 100 4.57 0.88 -1.73
CA ILE A 100 4.55 -0.15 -2.79
C ILE A 100 3.55 0.22 -3.89
N ARG A 101 2.32 0.61 -3.53
CA ARG A 101 1.26 0.95 -4.49
C ARG A 101 1.58 2.21 -5.27
N CYS A 102 2.19 3.22 -4.66
CA CYS A 102 2.67 4.41 -5.38
C CYS A 102 3.74 4.04 -6.42
N MET A 103 4.70 3.18 -6.08
CA MET A 103 5.70 2.70 -7.06
C MET A 103 5.01 1.95 -8.22
N GLU A 104 4.11 1.01 -7.91
CA GLU A 104 3.36 0.26 -8.94
C GLU A 104 2.55 1.17 -9.86
N PHE A 105 1.94 2.22 -9.30
CA PHE A 105 1.22 3.23 -10.07
C PHE A 105 2.16 3.97 -11.03
N LEU A 106 3.31 4.45 -10.55
CA LEU A 106 4.30 5.15 -11.37
C LEU A 106 4.85 4.23 -12.48
N LEU A 107 5.14 2.96 -12.17
CA LEU A 107 5.56 2.00 -13.18
C LEU A 107 4.51 1.83 -14.28
N LYS A 108 3.24 1.60 -13.91
CA LYS A 108 2.13 1.48 -14.87
C LYS A 108 1.91 2.74 -15.70
N LEU A 109 2.02 3.91 -15.06
CA LEU A 109 1.96 5.20 -15.75
C LEU A 109 3.09 5.29 -16.77
N SER A 110 4.32 4.97 -16.36
CA SER A 110 5.48 5.01 -17.25
C SER A 110 5.29 4.13 -18.48
N TYR A 111 4.69 2.94 -18.36
CA TYR A 111 4.48 2.07 -19.52
C TYR A 111 3.48 2.64 -20.52
N THR A 112 2.60 3.52 -20.07
CA THR A 112 1.52 4.12 -20.87
C THR A 112 1.93 5.46 -21.49
N LEU A 113 2.93 6.14 -20.93
CA LEU A 113 3.46 7.37 -21.51
C LEU A 113 4.03 7.08 -22.91
N PRO A 114 3.55 7.78 -23.97
CA PRO A 114 4.19 7.69 -25.27
C PRO A 114 5.64 8.14 -25.12
N GLN A 115 6.58 7.34 -25.61
CA GLN A 115 7.91 7.90 -25.86
C GLN A 115 7.73 9.00 -26.89
N GLN A 116 8.52 10.07 -26.84
CA GLN A 116 8.49 11.19 -27.81
C GLN A 116 8.97 10.74 -29.21
N ASP A 117 8.45 9.62 -29.72
CA ASP A 117 8.60 9.19 -31.10
C ASP A 117 7.23 9.34 -31.75
N GLU A 118 7.16 10.33 -32.65
CA GLU A 118 5.99 10.74 -33.41
C GLU A 118 5.42 9.56 -34.23
N ASN A 119 4.09 9.47 -34.27
CA ASN A 119 3.26 8.58 -35.11
C ASN A 119 3.14 7.11 -34.64
N ILE A 120 2.16 6.84 -33.79
CA ILE A 120 1.76 5.47 -33.46
C ILE A 120 0.25 5.31 -33.61
N ASP A 121 -0.14 4.40 -34.50
CA ASP A 121 -1.51 4.01 -34.84
C ASP A 121 -2.16 3.17 -33.73
N GLU A 122 -3.43 3.42 -33.40
CA GLU A 122 -4.14 2.90 -32.21
C GLU A 122 -4.17 1.36 -32.09
N ASN A 123 -4.13 0.65 -33.23
CA ASN A 123 -4.16 -0.82 -33.29
C ASN A 123 -2.84 -1.52 -32.90
N THR A 124 -1.75 -0.77 -32.66
CA THR A 124 -0.41 -1.32 -32.31
C THR A 124 -0.06 -1.15 -30.81
N SER A 125 -0.98 -0.58 -30.03
CA SER A 125 -0.77 -0.07 -28.66
C SER A 125 -0.27 -1.11 -27.64
N MET A 126 -0.81 -2.33 -27.65
CA MET A 126 -0.46 -3.35 -26.64
C MET A 126 0.97 -3.90 -26.81
N GLY A 127 1.43 -4.08 -28.05
CA GLY A 127 2.79 -4.53 -28.36
C GLY A 127 3.82 -3.48 -27.97
N ILE A 128 3.51 -2.21 -28.18
CA ILE A 128 4.35 -1.06 -27.84
C ILE A 128 4.47 -0.91 -26.32
N ARG A 129 3.36 -1.05 -25.58
CA ARG A 129 3.37 -1.05 -24.12
C ARG A 129 4.29 -2.13 -23.54
N LYS A 130 4.18 -3.37 -24.03
CA LYS A 130 5.04 -4.48 -23.60
C LYS A 130 6.52 -4.25 -23.92
N ARG A 131 6.84 -3.60 -25.05
CA ARG A 131 8.23 -3.23 -25.40
C ARG A 131 8.76 -2.14 -24.46
N SER A 132 7.96 -1.10 -24.21
CA SER A 132 8.28 -0.01 -23.27
C SER A 132 8.53 -0.56 -21.86
N GLU A 133 7.64 -1.42 -21.37
CA GLU A 133 7.77 -2.12 -20.09
C GLU A 133 9.08 -2.90 -19.98
N ARG A 134 9.41 -3.73 -20.98
CA ARG A 134 10.67 -4.49 -21.00
C ARG A 134 11.92 -3.60 -21.03
N SER A 135 11.87 -2.50 -21.79
CA SER A 135 12.98 -1.54 -21.88
C SER A 135 13.23 -0.86 -20.54
N LYS A 136 12.16 -0.33 -19.91
CA LYS A 136 12.22 0.35 -18.61
C LYS A 136 12.66 -0.59 -17.50
N TYR A 137 12.12 -1.80 -17.46
CA TYR A 137 12.58 -2.85 -16.54
C TYR A 137 14.08 -3.10 -16.68
N ARG A 138 14.59 -3.29 -17.92
CA ARG A 138 16.02 -3.53 -18.16
C ARG A 138 16.88 -2.37 -17.69
N MET A 139 16.43 -1.13 -17.90
CA MET A 139 17.17 0.06 -17.45
C MET A 139 17.15 0.21 -15.93
N LEU A 140 16.02 -0.02 -15.26
CA LEU A 140 15.90 -0.04 -13.79
C LEU A 140 16.82 -1.11 -13.19
N PHE A 141 16.87 -2.29 -13.79
CA PHE A 141 17.79 -3.33 -13.34
C PHE A 141 19.25 -2.96 -13.60
N LYS A 142 19.59 -2.44 -14.78
CA LYS A 142 20.98 -2.11 -15.15
C LYS A 142 21.55 -0.95 -14.33
N GLN A 143 20.77 0.10 -14.09
CA GLN A 143 21.24 1.31 -13.41
C GLN A 143 21.05 1.26 -11.91
N LEU A 144 19.96 0.67 -11.43
CA LEU A 144 19.59 0.68 -10.01
C LEU A 144 19.59 -0.72 -9.38
N GLY A 145 19.80 -1.80 -10.14
CA GLY A 145 19.71 -3.17 -9.61
C GLY A 145 18.30 -3.52 -9.12
N LEU A 146 17.26 -2.86 -9.64
CA LEU A 146 15.87 -3.07 -9.22
C LEU A 146 15.18 -4.09 -10.12
N LYS A 147 14.67 -5.16 -9.49
CA LYS A 147 13.78 -6.12 -10.14
C LYS A 147 12.35 -5.73 -9.82
N VAL A 148 11.65 -5.14 -10.78
CA VAL A 148 10.25 -4.73 -10.66
C VAL A 148 9.33 -5.65 -11.49
N ASP A 149 8.07 -5.76 -11.11
CA ASP A 149 7.02 -6.48 -11.83
C ASP A 149 7.34 -7.96 -12.18
N CYS A 150 8.20 -8.61 -11.39
CA CYS A 150 8.52 -10.03 -11.53
C CYS A 150 7.70 -10.90 -10.55
N PRO A 151 6.72 -11.72 -11.03
CA PRO A 151 5.99 -12.62 -10.17
C PRO A 151 6.92 -13.64 -9.50
N ARG A 152 6.71 -13.90 -8.21
CA ARG A 152 7.43 -14.89 -7.40
C ARG A 152 6.46 -15.98 -6.98
N TYR A 153 6.78 -17.22 -7.32
CA TYR A 153 5.96 -18.38 -6.95
C TYR A 153 5.73 -18.42 -5.43
N GLY A 154 4.48 -18.40 -4.99
CA GLY A 154 4.09 -18.46 -3.58
C GLY A 154 4.27 -17.18 -2.74
N TYR A 155 4.93 -16.14 -3.26
CA TYR A 155 5.29 -14.92 -2.49
C TYR A 155 4.82 -13.60 -3.11
N GLY A 156 4.05 -13.64 -4.21
CA GLY A 156 3.49 -12.45 -4.86
C GLY A 156 4.37 -11.91 -5.98
N ASN A 157 4.88 -10.68 -5.85
CA ASN A 157 5.66 -9.97 -6.88
C ASN A 157 6.96 -9.41 -6.25
N SER A 158 7.98 -9.10 -7.07
CA SER A 158 9.23 -8.46 -6.66
C SER A 158 9.09 -7.01 -6.19
N ASN A 159 7.89 -6.45 -6.27
CA ASN A 159 7.53 -5.12 -5.78
C ASN A 159 7.34 -5.14 -4.26
N ASP A 160 8.44 -5.29 -3.53
CA ASP A 160 8.44 -5.29 -2.07
C ASP A 160 8.83 -3.93 -1.48
N GLY A 161 8.82 -3.85 -0.14
CA GLY A 161 9.20 -2.65 0.58
C GLY A 161 10.64 -2.21 0.33
N ASN A 162 11.57 -3.12 0.02
CA ASN A 162 12.95 -2.77 -0.27
C ASN A 162 13.09 -2.20 -1.69
N THR A 163 12.46 -2.85 -2.68
CA THR A 163 12.41 -2.37 -4.07
C THR A 163 11.83 -0.96 -4.12
N SER A 164 10.72 -0.71 -3.42
CA SER A 164 10.08 0.61 -3.41
C SER A 164 10.89 1.69 -2.69
N ARG A 165 11.56 1.39 -1.57
CA ARG A 165 12.48 2.35 -0.91
C ARG A 165 13.61 2.78 -1.84
N ARG A 166 14.26 1.81 -2.50
CA ARG A 166 15.38 2.09 -3.42
C ARG A 166 14.92 2.84 -4.68
N PHE A 167 13.69 2.59 -5.14
CA PHE A 167 13.07 3.33 -6.24
C PHE A 167 12.94 4.82 -5.91
N PHE A 168 12.32 5.18 -4.78
CA PHE A 168 12.15 6.59 -4.39
C PHE A 168 13.42 7.28 -3.88
N ALA A 169 14.48 6.53 -3.57
CA ALA A 169 15.77 7.10 -3.15
C ALA A 169 16.63 7.64 -4.32
N ASN A 170 16.27 7.31 -5.57
CA ASN A 170 17.02 7.71 -6.76
C ASN A 170 16.06 8.36 -7.79
N ASP A 171 15.40 9.44 -7.39
CA ASP A 171 14.37 10.13 -8.16
C ASP A 171 14.88 10.60 -9.53
N GLU A 172 16.11 11.10 -9.65
CA GLU A 172 16.69 11.50 -10.93
C GLU A 172 16.81 10.34 -11.93
N ALA A 173 17.32 9.19 -11.46
CA ALA A 173 17.48 8.00 -12.31
C ALA A 173 16.11 7.42 -12.69
N VAL A 174 15.17 7.39 -11.74
CA VAL A 174 13.79 6.96 -12.00
C VAL A 174 13.13 7.87 -13.02
N THR A 175 13.20 9.19 -12.90
CA THR A 175 12.65 10.14 -13.87
C THR A 175 13.24 9.91 -15.26
N ARG A 176 14.56 9.83 -15.37
CA ARG A 176 15.24 9.58 -16.65
C ARG A 176 14.79 8.28 -17.33
N ILE A 177 14.56 7.21 -16.55
CA ILE A 177 14.15 5.90 -17.10
C ILE A 177 12.65 5.86 -17.41
N THR A 178 11.83 6.39 -16.52
CA THR A 178 10.37 6.29 -16.60
C THR A 178 9.76 7.34 -17.52
N GLY A 179 10.42 8.49 -17.69
CA GLY A 179 9.89 9.66 -18.38
C GLY A 179 8.88 10.45 -17.53
N ILE A 180 8.73 10.13 -16.24
CA ILE A 180 7.83 10.83 -15.33
C ILE A 180 8.55 12.05 -14.78
N ASP A 181 7.84 13.17 -14.74
CA ASP A 181 8.31 14.43 -14.16
C ASP A 181 8.96 14.23 -12.78
N ASN A 182 10.13 14.84 -12.58
CA ASN A 182 10.94 14.67 -11.36
C ASN A 182 10.23 15.21 -10.12
N GLU A 183 9.49 16.31 -10.25
CA GLU A 183 8.79 16.92 -9.12
C GLU A 183 7.72 15.97 -8.59
N ILE A 184 7.00 15.25 -9.47
CA ILE A 184 6.04 14.23 -9.06
C ILE A 184 6.72 13.10 -8.26
N VAL A 185 7.82 12.55 -8.79
CA VAL A 185 8.54 11.44 -8.14
C VAL A 185 9.09 11.87 -6.78
N LYS A 186 9.69 13.07 -6.71
CA LYS A 186 10.30 13.63 -5.50
C LYS A 186 9.27 13.97 -4.42
N ARG A 187 8.14 14.59 -4.79
CA ARG A 187 7.06 14.92 -3.84
C ARG A 187 6.42 13.66 -3.27
N LEU A 188 6.14 12.66 -4.11
CA LEU A 188 5.63 11.36 -3.64
C LEU A 188 6.63 10.68 -2.71
N GLY A 189 7.92 10.65 -3.09
CA GLY A 189 8.97 10.11 -2.23
C GLY A 189 9.04 10.80 -0.86
N THR A 190 8.92 12.13 -0.84
CA THR A 190 8.92 12.93 0.40
C THR A 190 7.72 12.60 1.28
N ILE A 191 6.50 12.60 0.72
CA ILE A 191 5.28 12.24 1.46
C ILE A 191 5.42 10.84 2.06
N LEU A 192 5.89 9.87 1.26
CA LEU A 192 6.06 8.49 1.70
C LEU A 192 7.13 8.35 2.77
N ASN A 193 8.17 9.20 2.77
CA ASN A 193 9.19 9.21 3.82
C ASN A 193 8.69 9.84 5.12
N VAL A 194 7.79 10.82 5.06
CA VAL A 194 7.15 11.40 6.26
C VAL A 194 6.15 10.44 6.88
N LEU A 195 5.47 9.61 6.06
CA LEU A 195 4.51 8.62 6.54
C LEU A 195 5.15 7.36 7.16
N ASN A 196 6.46 7.14 7.00
CA ASN A 196 7.18 5.95 7.49
C ASN A 196 8.08 6.28 8.68
#